data_AF-A0A7D9EEI6-F1
#
_entry.id   AF-A0A7D9EEI6-F1
#
_cell.length_a   1.000
_cell.length_b   1.000
_cell.length_c   1.000
_cell.angle_alpha   90.00
_cell.angle_beta   90.00
_cell.angle_gamma   90.00
#
_symmetry.space_group_name_H-M   'P 1'
#
loop_
_entity.id
_entity.type
_entity.pdbx_description
1 polymer ?
#
loop_
_entity_poly.entity_id
_entity_poly.type
_entity_poly.pdbx_seq_one_letter_code
_entity_poly.pdbx_strand_id
1 'polypeptide(L)'
;MWDGYSLLYVQGNDKSHGQDLGQAGSCLRQFSTMPYLSCNIYQRCNLASRNDYSYWLSASSTIPMMPVDNDAVEPHISRCSVCETPGPVIAVHSQDQSLPSCPAGWQGLWDGYSFIMHTGAGGSGSGQSLSSPGSCVETFRPNPFIECHGRGTCHYYANKYSFWMATVKPDEMFISQTPEVLDQEKGQDLRSRVSRCRVCVRPPKTNSRQPHPAFWHDVTNPKTQTQGAANAQPLLRQAGFQ
;
A
#
# COMPACT_ATOMS: atom_id res chain seq x y z
N MET A 1 8.75 0.20 -13.24
CA MET A 1 8.44 1.31 -14.15
C MET A 1 8.81 2.64 -13.53
N TRP A 2 8.27 2.99 -12.36
CA TRP A 2 8.73 4.14 -11.55
C TRP A 2 8.48 3.89 -10.07
N ASP A 3 9.19 4.65 -9.23
CA ASP A 3 8.96 4.73 -7.79
C ASP A 3 8.34 6.08 -7.42
N GLY A 4 7.68 6.12 -6.27
CA GLY A 4 6.97 7.32 -5.82
C GLY A 4 6.53 7.27 -4.36
N TYR A 5 5.49 8.03 -4.07
CA TYR A 5 4.83 8.19 -2.78
C TYR A 5 3.37 7.72 -2.87
N SER A 6 2.93 7.03 -1.83
CA SER A 6 1.66 6.30 -1.79
C SER A 6 0.49 7.24 -1.45
N LEU A 7 -0.12 7.85 -2.48
CA LEU A 7 -1.32 8.65 -2.36
C LEU A 7 -2.54 7.76 -2.08
N LEU A 8 -3.30 8.09 -1.03
CA LEU A 8 -4.53 7.39 -0.69
C LEU A 8 -5.76 8.11 -1.26
N TYR A 9 -5.94 9.39 -0.91
CA TYR A 9 -7.03 10.23 -1.44
C TYR A 9 -6.75 11.72 -1.25
N VAL A 10 -7.54 12.55 -1.93
CA VAL A 10 -7.57 14.00 -1.73
C VAL A 10 -8.97 14.43 -1.31
N GLN A 11 -9.06 15.52 -0.54
CA GLN A 11 -10.33 16.11 -0.14
C GLN A 11 -10.31 17.60 -0.44
N GLY A 12 -11.11 18.00 -1.43
CA GLY A 12 -11.28 19.39 -1.84
C GLY A 12 -12.73 19.83 -1.71
N ASN A 13 -12.94 20.99 -1.10
CA ASN A 13 -14.30 21.51 -0.86
C ASN A 13 -15.21 20.46 -0.18
N ASP A 14 -14.69 19.83 0.88
CA ASP A 14 -15.31 18.77 1.68
C ASP A 14 -15.69 17.49 0.92
N LYS A 15 -15.28 17.34 -0.34
CA LYS A 15 -15.52 16.14 -1.14
C LYS A 15 -14.24 15.35 -1.32
N SER A 16 -14.32 14.07 -0.98
CA SER A 16 -13.21 13.12 -1.11
C SER A 16 -13.18 12.42 -2.47
N HIS A 17 -11.96 12.23 -2.98
CA HIS A 17 -11.68 11.45 -4.19
C HIS A 17 -10.45 10.57 -3.95
N GLY A 18 -10.68 9.25 -3.91
CA GLY A 18 -9.65 8.26 -3.63
C GLY A 18 -8.98 7.69 -4.86
N GLN A 19 -7.77 7.18 -4.66
CA GLN A 19 -7.09 6.30 -5.59
C GLN A 19 -7.06 4.89 -5.02
N ASP A 20 -7.37 3.90 -5.85
CA ASP A 20 -7.20 2.50 -5.48
C ASP A 20 -5.70 2.20 -5.37
N LEU A 21 -5.26 1.67 -4.23
CA LEU A 21 -3.86 1.40 -3.91
C LEU A 21 -3.25 0.29 -4.78
N GLY A 22 -4.07 -0.53 -5.44
CA GLY A 22 -3.61 -1.51 -6.41
C GLY A 22 -3.44 -0.94 -7.83
N GLN A 23 -3.81 0.33 -8.04
CA GLN A 23 -3.68 1.01 -9.32
C GLN A 23 -2.52 2.00 -9.31
N ALA A 24 -1.92 2.19 -10.48
CA ALA A 24 -0.78 3.08 -10.67
C ALA A 24 -1.04 4.55 -10.26
N GLY A 25 -2.31 4.99 -10.27
CA GLY A 25 -2.72 6.34 -9.85
C GLY A 25 -2.45 6.66 -8.38
N SER A 26 -2.36 5.63 -7.53
CA SER A 26 -1.97 5.80 -6.11
C SER A 26 -0.47 6.06 -5.93
N CYS A 27 0.36 5.91 -6.97
CA CYS A 27 1.81 6.05 -6.86
C CYS A 27 2.34 7.30 -7.56
N LEU A 28 2.29 8.44 -6.86
CA LEU A 28 2.75 9.72 -7.38
C LEU A 28 4.27 9.86 -7.26
N ARG A 29 4.94 10.25 -8.35
CA ARG A 29 6.41 10.40 -8.36
C ARG A 29 6.92 11.51 -7.44
N GLN A 30 6.10 12.51 -7.18
CA GLN A 30 6.44 13.68 -6.37
C GLN A 30 5.41 13.83 -5.26
N PHE A 31 5.91 14.02 -4.05
CA PHE A 31 5.09 14.35 -2.90
C PHE A 31 4.82 15.87 -2.86
N SER A 32 3.62 16.23 -2.43
CA SER A 32 3.25 17.58 -2.02
C SER A 32 2.10 17.45 -1.02
N THR A 33 2.08 18.27 0.02
CA THR A 33 0.92 18.32 0.94
C THR A 33 -0.35 18.81 0.23
N MET A 34 -0.20 19.46 -0.93
CA MET A 34 -1.29 19.91 -1.80
C MET A 34 -0.96 19.61 -3.28
N PRO A 35 -1.21 18.36 -3.75
CA PRO A 35 -0.81 17.92 -5.09
C PRO A 35 -1.79 18.34 -6.20
N TYR A 36 -2.76 19.20 -5.91
CA TYR A 36 -3.77 19.66 -6.86
C TYR A 36 -4.13 21.13 -6.62
N LEU A 37 -4.84 21.72 -7.58
CA LEU A 37 -5.38 23.08 -7.50
C LEU A 37 -6.86 23.08 -7.87
N SER A 38 -7.57 24.14 -7.50
CA SER A 38 -8.98 24.32 -7.86
C SER A 38 -9.14 25.53 -8.79
N CYS A 39 -9.91 25.38 -9.86
CA CYS A 39 -10.27 26.46 -10.78
C CYS A 39 -11.78 26.67 -10.79
N ASN A 40 -12.22 27.89 -11.10
CA ASN A 40 -13.64 28.22 -11.21
C ASN A 40 -14.01 28.79 -12.59
N ILE A 41 -15.30 29.05 -12.80
CA ILE A 41 -15.84 29.58 -14.06
C ILE A 41 -15.34 30.98 -14.43
N TYR A 42 -14.73 31.70 -13.49
CA TYR A 42 -14.16 33.05 -13.70
C TYR A 42 -12.69 33.00 -14.15
N GLN A 43 -12.23 31.85 -14.64
CA GLN A 43 -10.84 31.64 -15.08
C GLN A 43 -9.80 31.93 -13.97
N ARG A 44 -10.21 31.78 -12.70
CA ARG A 44 -9.31 31.90 -11.54
C ARG A 44 -9.02 30.52 -10.97
N CYS A 45 -7.73 30.21 -10.84
CA CYS A 45 -7.23 29.00 -10.20
C CYS A 45 -6.51 29.36 -8.90
N ASN A 46 -6.68 28.54 -7.87
CA ASN A 46 -5.98 28.72 -6.60
C ASN A 46 -5.31 27.40 -6.18
N LEU A 47 -4.03 27.51 -5.82
CA LEU A 47 -3.20 26.43 -5.29
C LEU A 47 -2.96 26.69 -3.80
N ALA A 48 -3.18 25.68 -2.96
CA ALA A 48 -2.88 25.73 -1.52
C ALA A 48 -3.49 26.91 -0.74
N SER A 49 -4.51 27.58 -1.29
CA SER A 49 -5.13 28.77 -0.68
C SER A 49 -6.39 28.45 0.13
N ARG A 50 -6.81 27.19 0.17
CA ARG A 50 -8.01 26.69 0.85
C ARG A 50 -7.62 25.67 1.91
N ASN A 51 -8.53 25.41 2.84
CA ASN A 51 -8.42 24.36 3.86
C ASN A 51 -8.75 22.98 3.27
N ASP A 52 -8.02 22.65 2.21
CA ASP A 52 -8.10 21.40 1.49
C ASP A 52 -7.07 20.40 2.07
N TYR A 53 -7.27 19.11 1.80
CA TYR A 53 -6.46 18.04 2.37
C TYR A 53 -5.94 17.05 1.34
N SER A 54 -4.79 16.45 1.62
CA SER A 54 -4.30 15.24 0.96
C SER A 54 -3.98 14.17 2.00
N TYR A 55 -4.12 12.92 1.61
CA TYR A 55 -3.93 11.78 2.51
C TYR A 55 -3.02 10.75 1.86
N TRP A 56 -2.06 10.28 2.63
CA TRP A 56 -0.98 9.41 2.16
C TRP A 56 -0.86 8.20 3.06
N LEU A 57 -0.52 7.03 2.53
CA LEU A 57 -0.19 5.88 3.39
C LEU A 57 1.02 6.23 4.27
N SER A 58 0.96 5.79 5.52
CA SER A 58 1.97 6.11 6.53
C SER A 58 3.13 5.11 6.48
N ALA A 59 4.37 5.62 6.45
CA ALA A 59 5.58 4.82 6.65
C ALA A 59 5.89 4.59 8.14
N SER A 60 5.69 5.61 8.99
CA SER A 60 5.99 5.53 10.43
C SER A 60 4.85 4.93 11.25
N SER A 61 5.20 4.13 12.25
CA SER A 61 4.28 3.65 13.29
C SER A 61 4.23 4.59 14.50
N THR A 62 5.18 5.53 14.62
CA THR A 62 5.22 6.51 15.70
C THR A 62 4.43 7.75 15.32
N ILE A 63 3.50 8.14 16.19
CA ILE A 63 2.72 9.36 16.03
C ILE A 63 3.52 10.50 16.68
N PRO A 64 3.93 11.54 15.92
CA PRO A 64 4.59 12.71 16.49
C PRO A 64 3.63 13.47 17.40
N MET A 65 4.15 14.09 18.46
CA MET A 65 3.30 14.83 19.42
C MET A 65 2.66 16.09 18.82
N MET A 66 3.25 16.65 17.77
CA MET A 66 2.81 17.86 17.08
C MET A 66 2.75 17.60 15.57
N PRO A 67 1.98 18.39 14.81
CA PRO A 67 2.03 18.35 13.34
C PRO A 67 3.47 18.52 12.84
N VAL A 68 3.83 17.71 11.84
CA VAL A 68 5.14 17.77 11.18
C VAL A 68 5.08 18.71 9.98
N ASP A 69 6.11 19.53 9.83
CA ASP A 69 6.28 20.43 8.69
C ASP A 69 6.83 19.68 7.46
N ASN A 70 6.72 20.32 6.30
CA ASN A 70 7.03 19.71 5.00
C ASN A 70 8.51 19.25 4.86
N ASP A 71 9.43 19.86 5.59
CA ASP A 71 10.86 19.51 5.61
C ASP A 71 11.14 18.23 6.42
N ALA A 72 10.26 17.89 7.37
CA ALA A 72 10.40 16.73 8.26
C ALA A 72 9.40 15.60 7.96
N VAL A 73 8.50 15.78 6.99
CA VAL A 73 7.40 14.83 6.74
C VAL A 73 7.83 13.56 5.99
N GLU A 74 8.92 13.59 5.21
CA GLU A 74 9.31 12.49 4.32
C GLU A 74 9.35 11.10 5.01
N PRO A 75 9.92 10.93 6.23
CA PRO A 75 9.93 9.64 6.93
C PRO A 75 8.55 9.10 7.30
N HIS A 76 7.51 9.93 7.28
CA HIS A 76 6.13 9.54 7.57
C HIS A 76 5.36 9.13 6.31
N ILE A 77 5.84 9.42 5.11
CA ILE A 77 5.15 9.12 3.86
C ILE A 77 5.63 7.78 3.29
N SER A 78 4.69 6.85 3.09
CA SER A 78 4.96 5.55 2.46
C SER A 78 5.41 5.73 1.01
N ARG A 79 6.33 4.86 0.58
CA ARG A 79 6.81 4.76 -0.79
C ARG A 79 6.08 3.66 -1.54
N CYS A 80 6.04 3.77 -2.85
CA CYS A 80 5.42 2.80 -3.75
C CYS A 80 6.31 2.57 -4.98
N SER A 81 6.11 1.44 -5.63
CA SER A 81 6.72 1.12 -6.93
C SER A 81 5.64 0.60 -7.86
N VAL A 82 5.67 1.04 -9.12
CA VAL A 82 4.76 0.54 -10.16
C VAL A 82 5.52 -0.39 -11.09
N CYS A 83 5.05 -1.63 -11.17
CA CYS A 83 5.67 -2.72 -11.90
C CYS A 83 4.81 -3.15 -13.09
N GLU A 84 5.46 -3.66 -14.14
CA GLU A 84 4.76 -4.39 -15.21
C GLU A 84 4.63 -5.85 -14.78
N THR A 85 3.46 -6.45 -14.98
CA THR A 85 3.18 -7.84 -14.60
C THR A 85 2.89 -8.69 -15.83
N PRO A 86 3.27 -9.98 -15.83
CA PRO A 86 3.11 -10.85 -17.00
C PRO A 86 1.66 -11.31 -17.22
N GLY A 87 0.74 -10.92 -16.33
CA GLY A 87 -0.67 -11.22 -16.39
C GLY A 87 -1.46 -10.49 -15.30
N PRO A 88 -2.77 -10.75 -15.20
CA PRO A 88 -3.64 -10.07 -14.24
C PRO A 88 -3.25 -10.41 -12.79
N VAL A 89 -3.48 -9.45 -11.90
CA VAL A 89 -3.23 -9.55 -10.46
C VAL A 89 -4.53 -9.31 -9.71
N ILE A 90 -4.81 -10.12 -8.69
CA ILE A 90 -6.00 -9.99 -7.84
C ILE A 90 -5.65 -10.16 -6.37
N ALA A 91 -6.46 -9.58 -5.47
CA ALA A 91 -6.48 -9.96 -4.06
C ALA A 91 -7.53 -11.04 -3.79
N VAL A 92 -7.22 -11.95 -2.88
CA VAL A 92 -8.15 -12.94 -2.32
C VAL A 92 -8.16 -12.79 -0.81
N HIS A 93 -9.34 -12.81 -0.20
CA HIS A 93 -9.56 -12.59 1.23
C HIS A 93 -10.14 -13.86 1.88
N SER A 94 -9.66 -14.22 3.08
CA SER A 94 -10.09 -15.45 3.76
C SER A 94 -11.32 -15.26 4.65
N GLN A 95 -11.63 -14.04 5.09
CA GLN A 95 -12.53 -13.79 6.24
C GLN A 95 -12.15 -14.61 7.48
N ASP A 96 -10.87 -14.94 7.62
CA ASP A 96 -10.30 -15.78 8.68
C ASP A 96 -8.89 -15.29 9.06
N GLN A 97 -8.32 -15.81 10.15
CA GLN A 97 -6.92 -15.55 10.53
C GLN A 97 -5.92 -16.35 9.68
N SER A 98 -6.37 -17.40 9.00
CA SER A 98 -5.58 -18.20 8.07
C SER A 98 -5.44 -17.50 6.71
N LEU A 99 -4.29 -17.74 6.07
CA LEU A 99 -3.99 -17.19 4.75
C LEU A 99 -4.80 -17.93 3.67
N PRO A 100 -5.49 -17.20 2.76
CA PRO A 100 -6.17 -17.83 1.65
C PRO A 100 -5.15 -18.41 0.64
N SER A 101 -5.54 -19.49 -0.01
CA SER A 101 -4.77 -20.04 -1.15
C SER A 101 -5.08 -19.24 -2.41
N CYS A 102 -4.07 -19.05 -3.28
CA CYS A 102 -4.33 -18.52 -4.61
C CYS A 102 -5.17 -19.51 -5.43
N PRO A 103 -6.00 -19.03 -6.38
CA PRO A 103 -6.77 -19.90 -7.26
C PRO A 103 -5.86 -20.83 -8.07
N ALA A 104 -6.40 -21.96 -8.53
CA ALA A 104 -5.64 -22.93 -9.32
C ALA A 104 -4.97 -22.28 -10.55
N GLY A 105 -3.66 -22.49 -10.69
CA GLY A 105 -2.85 -21.91 -11.77
C GLY A 105 -2.40 -20.47 -11.56
N TRP A 106 -2.66 -19.88 -10.38
CA TRP A 106 -2.14 -18.57 -9.98
C TRP A 106 -0.97 -18.74 -8.99
N GLN A 107 -0.11 -17.74 -8.94
CA GLN A 107 1.05 -17.69 -8.04
C GLN A 107 0.88 -16.56 -7.04
N GLY A 108 1.25 -16.78 -5.78
CA GLY A 108 1.23 -15.75 -4.75
C GLY A 108 2.34 -14.72 -4.98
N LEU A 109 2.02 -13.44 -4.78
CA LEU A 109 2.97 -12.33 -4.78
C LEU A 109 3.33 -11.92 -3.35
N TRP A 110 2.32 -11.56 -2.54
CA TRP A 110 2.50 -11.20 -1.14
C TRP A 110 1.26 -11.54 -0.31
N ASP A 111 1.45 -11.51 1.00
CA ASP A 111 0.45 -11.78 2.03
C ASP A 111 0.19 -10.52 2.84
N GLY A 112 -1.02 -10.37 3.36
CA GLY A 112 -1.37 -9.17 4.11
C GLY A 112 -2.65 -9.28 4.93
N TYR A 113 -3.24 -8.11 5.15
CA TYR A 113 -4.50 -7.90 5.86
C TYR A 113 -5.52 -7.19 4.97
N SER A 114 -6.77 -7.59 5.13
CA SER A 114 -7.90 -7.18 4.30
C SER A 114 -8.37 -5.76 4.64
N PHE A 115 -7.86 -4.76 3.93
CA PHE A 115 -8.21 -3.33 4.07
C PHE A 115 -9.37 -2.95 3.15
N ILE A 116 -10.45 -2.42 3.71
CA ILE A 116 -11.69 -2.11 2.97
C ILE A 116 -11.77 -0.62 2.64
N MET A 117 -11.72 0.23 3.66
CA MET A 117 -11.96 1.66 3.51
C MET A 117 -11.38 2.47 4.65
N HIS A 118 -11.46 3.78 4.54
CA HIS A 118 -10.99 4.72 5.55
C HIS A 118 -11.84 5.97 5.54
N THR A 119 -11.88 6.66 6.67
CA THR A 119 -12.52 7.98 6.80
C THR A 119 -11.57 8.97 7.47
N GLY A 120 -11.63 10.21 7.01
CA GLY A 120 -10.89 11.34 7.54
C GLY A 120 -11.78 12.52 7.90
N ALA A 121 -11.33 13.73 7.56
CA ALA A 121 -12.02 14.95 7.99
C ALA A 121 -13.47 15.00 7.48
N GLY A 122 -14.40 15.37 8.38
CA GLY A 122 -15.83 15.46 8.08
C GLY A 122 -16.52 14.13 7.81
N GLY A 123 -15.91 12.98 8.16
CA GLY A 123 -16.45 11.66 7.84
C GLY A 123 -16.33 11.29 6.35
N SER A 124 -15.69 12.13 5.56
CA SER A 124 -15.38 11.85 4.15
C SER A 124 -14.25 10.82 4.06
N GLY A 125 -14.12 10.14 2.92
CA GLY A 125 -13.06 9.17 2.72
C GLY A 125 -13.23 8.42 1.41
N SER A 126 -12.55 7.28 1.30
CA SER A 126 -12.65 6.40 0.13
C SER A 126 -12.45 4.94 0.51
N GLY A 127 -12.52 4.04 -0.47
CA GLY A 127 -12.42 2.60 -0.27
C GLY A 127 -11.53 1.93 -1.31
N GLN A 128 -11.28 0.65 -1.10
CA GLN A 128 -10.55 -0.22 -2.02
C GLN A 128 -11.52 -1.20 -2.66
N SER A 129 -11.28 -1.57 -3.92
CA SER A 129 -11.94 -2.75 -4.48
C SER A 129 -11.38 -4.00 -3.80
N LEU A 130 -12.23 -4.89 -3.30
CA LEU A 130 -11.79 -6.14 -2.66
C LEU A 130 -11.10 -7.12 -3.62
N SER A 131 -11.25 -6.94 -4.93
CA SER A 131 -10.48 -7.71 -5.93
C SER A 131 -9.14 -7.07 -6.28
N SER A 132 -8.95 -5.79 -5.94
CA SER A 132 -7.72 -5.05 -6.24
C SER A 132 -6.61 -5.43 -5.26
N PRO A 133 -5.34 -5.51 -5.70
CA PRO A 133 -4.21 -5.66 -4.79
C PRO A 133 -4.18 -4.62 -3.65
N GLY A 134 -4.77 -3.44 -3.87
CA GLY A 134 -4.85 -2.35 -2.90
C GLY A 134 -5.65 -2.67 -1.63
N SER A 135 -6.56 -3.64 -1.68
CA SER A 135 -7.27 -4.13 -0.50
C SER A 135 -6.42 -5.07 0.37
N CYS A 136 -5.21 -5.43 -0.06
CA CYS A 136 -4.35 -6.37 0.65
C CYS A 136 -3.02 -5.75 1.06
N VAL A 137 -3.04 -5.03 2.18
CA VAL A 137 -1.85 -4.33 2.72
C VAL A 137 -1.03 -5.27 3.61
N GLU A 138 0.28 -5.35 3.35
CA GLU A 138 1.18 -6.32 3.99
C GLU A 138 1.25 -6.16 5.51
N THR A 139 1.25 -4.91 6.00
CA THR A 139 1.37 -4.60 7.42
C THR A 139 0.06 -4.02 7.95
N PHE A 140 -0.54 -4.69 8.93
CA PHE A 140 -1.66 -4.14 9.68
C PHE A 140 -1.21 -2.94 10.52
N ARG A 141 -1.92 -1.83 10.40
CA ARG A 141 -1.75 -0.65 11.26
C ARG A 141 -3.13 -0.05 11.55
N PRO A 142 -3.51 0.19 12.82
CA PRO A 142 -4.77 0.86 13.14
C PRO A 142 -4.90 2.25 12.48
N ASN A 143 -3.77 2.95 12.34
CA ASN A 143 -3.68 4.23 11.63
C ASN A 143 -2.74 4.09 10.42
N PRO A 144 -3.22 3.58 9.27
CA PRO A 144 -2.35 3.27 8.13
C PRO A 144 -2.06 4.48 7.24
N PHE A 145 -2.57 5.67 7.55
CA PHE A 145 -2.42 6.88 6.74
C PHE A 145 -2.26 8.14 7.57
N ILE A 146 -1.66 9.17 6.96
CA ILE A 146 -1.41 10.49 7.54
C ILE A 146 -2.20 11.56 6.76
N GLU A 147 -2.71 12.57 7.46
CA GLU A 147 -3.42 13.71 6.87
C GLU A 147 -2.44 14.87 6.65
N CYS A 148 -2.45 15.45 5.46
CA CYS A 148 -1.65 16.61 5.08
C CYS A 148 -2.56 17.78 4.68
N HIS A 149 -2.19 18.98 5.13
CA HIS A 149 -2.95 20.21 4.93
C HIS A 149 -2.30 21.10 3.87
N GLY A 150 -3.11 21.92 3.20
CA GLY A 150 -2.62 22.92 2.23
C GLY A 150 -1.56 23.89 2.77
N ARG A 151 -1.55 24.14 4.08
CA ARG A 151 -0.55 24.98 4.76
C ARG A 151 0.84 24.35 4.93
N GLY A 152 1.04 23.11 4.46
CA GLY A 152 2.36 22.45 4.51
C GLY A 152 2.62 21.59 5.74
N THR A 153 1.60 21.26 6.52
CA THR A 153 1.72 20.43 7.74
C THR A 153 1.01 19.10 7.58
N CYS A 154 1.53 18.03 8.18
CA CYS A 154 0.86 16.73 8.23
C CYS A 154 0.79 16.17 9.66
N HIS A 155 -0.26 15.39 9.96
CA HIS A 155 -0.43 14.77 11.28
C HIS A 155 -1.42 13.60 11.26
N TYR A 156 -1.48 12.86 12.37
CA TYR A 156 -2.45 11.80 12.65
C TYR A 156 -3.46 12.35 13.65
N TYR A 157 -4.71 12.41 13.25
CA TYR A 157 -5.79 12.92 14.08
C TYR A 157 -6.64 11.79 14.65
N ALA A 158 -7.24 11.99 15.82
CA ALA A 158 -8.04 10.97 16.50
C ALA A 158 -9.34 10.59 15.73
N ASN A 159 -9.81 11.47 14.84
CA ASN A 159 -11.01 11.25 14.05
C ASN A 159 -10.76 10.48 12.74
N LYS A 160 -9.63 9.75 12.65
CA LYS A 160 -9.29 8.91 11.49
C LYS A 160 -9.63 7.47 11.81
N TYR A 161 -10.41 6.85 10.93
CA TYR A 161 -10.76 5.45 11.06
C TYR A 161 -10.28 4.66 9.85
N SER A 162 -9.73 3.48 10.12
CA SER A 162 -9.45 2.46 9.12
C SER A 162 -10.42 1.30 9.31
N PHE A 163 -10.94 0.78 8.22
CA PHE A 163 -11.93 -0.30 8.23
C PHE A 163 -11.34 -1.53 7.56
N TRP A 164 -11.36 -2.63 8.30
CA TRP A 164 -10.76 -3.89 7.92
C TRP A 164 -11.85 -4.96 7.86
N MET A 165 -11.67 -5.94 6.99
CA MET A 165 -12.59 -7.07 6.91
C MET A 165 -12.46 -7.92 8.17
N ALA A 166 -13.58 -8.20 8.82
CA ALA A 166 -13.61 -9.01 10.02
C ALA A 166 -13.46 -10.51 9.72
N THR A 167 -12.97 -11.27 10.69
CA THR A 167 -13.07 -12.73 10.68
C THR A 167 -14.49 -13.19 10.98
N VAL A 168 -15.03 -14.15 10.24
CA VAL A 168 -16.39 -14.71 10.48
C VAL A 168 -16.31 -16.23 10.38
N LYS A 169 -16.74 -16.94 11.45
CA LYS A 169 -16.78 -18.39 11.40
C LYS A 169 -17.96 -18.88 10.54
N PRO A 170 -17.83 -20.01 9.82
CA PRO A 170 -18.91 -20.52 8.96
C PRO A 170 -20.25 -20.76 9.67
N ASP A 171 -20.21 -21.19 10.94
CA ASP A 171 -21.37 -21.44 11.78
C ASP A 171 -22.00 -20.17 12.37
N GLU A 172 -21.32 -19.02 12.28
CA GLU A 172 -21.75 -17.74 12.86
C GLU A 172 -22.27 -16.73 11.80
N MET A 173 -22.25 -17.07 10.50
CA MET A 173 -22.58 -16.13 9.39
C MET A 173 -23.99 -15.52 9.46
N PHE A 174 -24.96 -16.24 10.04
CA PHE A 174 -26.36 -15.83 10.13
C PHE A 174 -26.82 -15.63 11.58
N ILE A 175 -25.87 -15.51 12.50
CA ILE A 175 -26.11 -15.26 13.92
C ILE A 175 -25.65 -13.85 14.24
N SER A 176 -26.45 -13.13 15.02
CA SER A 176 -26.05 -11.82 15.53
C SER A 176 -24.74 -11.92 16.29
N GLN A 177 -23.75 -11.16 15.82
CA GLN A 177 -22.42 -11.12 16.42
C GLN A 177 -22.51 -10.45 17.80
N THR A 178 -21.76 -10.98 18.77
CA THR A 178 -21.62 -10.33 20.08
C THR A 178 -20.68 -9.13 19.94
N PRO A 179 -21.07 -7.92 20.35
CA PRO A 179 -20.19 -6.76 20.31
C PRO A 179 -18.93 -6.99 21.13
N GLU A 180 -17.77 -6.71 20.54
CA GLU A 180 -16.45 -6.83 21.17
C GLU A 180 -15.66 -5.55 20.94
N VAL A 181 -14.92 -5.11 21.97
CA VAL A 181 -13.97 -4.00 21.86
C VAL A 181 -12.57 -4.58 22.08
N LEU A 182 -11.74 -4.50 21.04
CA LEU A 182 -10.33 -4.87 21.13
C LEU A 182 -9.49 -3.65 21.54
N ASP A 183 -8.71 -3.82 22.59
CA ASP A 183 -7.97 -2.76 23.24
C ASP A 183 -6.50 -3.17 23.44
N GLN A 184 -5.62 -2.54 22.66
CA GLN A 184 -4.18 -2.82 22.70
C GLN A 184 -3.56 -2.41 24.05
N GLU A 185 -4.10 -1.38 24.72
CA GLU A 185 -3.60 -0.94 26.03
C GLU A 185 -3.89 -1.98 27.12
N LYS A 186 -4.90 -2.82 26.90
CA LYS A 186 -5.22 -4.00 27.75
C LYS A 186 -4.48 -5.27 27.32
N GLY A 187 -3.52 -5.16 26.40
CA GLY A 187 -2.70 -6.28 25.93
C GLY A 187 -3.40 -7.21 24.93
N GLN A 188 -4.52 -6.81 24.34
CA GLN A 188 -5.22 -7.60 23.34
C GLN A 188 -4.59 -7.44 21.95
N ASP A 189 -4.56 -8.52 21.17
CA ASP A 189 -4.09 -8.46 19.79
C ASP A 189 -5.20 -7.96 18.86
N LEU A 190 -5.04 -6.73 18.35
CA LEU A 190 -5.98 -6.12 17.40
C LEU A 190 -6.13 -6.94 16.11
N ARG A 191 -5.13 -7.74 15.73
CA ARG A 191 -5.13 -8.58 14.51
C ARG A 191 -6.03 -9.80 14.64
N SER A 192 -6.43 -10.17 15.86
CA SER A 192 -7.22 -11.38 16.13
C SER A 192 -8.59 -11.41 15.44
N ARG A 193 -9.13 -10.24 15.06
CA ARG A 193 -10.39 -10.15 14.31
C ARG A 193 -10.23 -9.63 12.89
N VAL A 194 -9.00 -9.52 12.39
CA VAL A 194 -8.71 -8.97 11.07
C VAL A 194 -8.46 -10.11 10.08
N SER A 195 -9.26 -10.16 9.02
CA SER A 195 -9.11 -11.11 7.93
C SER A 195 -7.75 -10.96 7.25
N ARG A 196 -7.21 -12.11 6.84
CA ARG A 196 -6.02 -12.19 6.00
C ARG A 196 -6.36 -12.17 4.52
N CYS A 197 -5.37 -11.79 3.73
CA CYS A 197 -5.45 -11.79 2.28
C CYS A 197 -4.13 -12.23 1.66
N ARG A 198 -4.21 -12.63 0.39
CA ARG A 198 -3.07 -12.93 -0.47
C ARG A 198 -3.30 -12.30 -1.83
N VAL A 199 -2.28 -11.63 -2.36
CA VAL A 199 -2.28 -11.13 -3.73
C VAL A 199 -1.68 -12.18 -4.65
N CYS A 200 -2.36 -12.44 -5.76
CA CYS A 200 -2.05 -13.50 -6.69
C CYS A 200 -1.91 -12.96 -8.11
N VAL A 201 -0.93 -13.45 -8.86
CA VAL A 201 -0.76 -13.19 -10.30
C VAL A 201 -1.07 -14.43 -11.11
N ARG A 202 -1.71 -14.25 -12.26
CA ARG A 202 -1.85 -15.32 -13.25
C ARG A 202 -0.67 -15.27 -14.22
N PRO A 203 0.28 -16.21 -14.16
CA PRO A 203 1.36 -16.26 -15.13
C PRO A 203 0.79 -16.59 -16.53
N PRO A 204 1.47 -16.15 -17.59
CA PRO A 204 1.13 -16.52 -18.95
C PRO A 204 1.25 -18.05 -19.10
N LYS A 205 0.36 -18.64 -19.90
CA LYS A 205 0.48 -20.06 -20.24
C LYS A 205 1.76 -20.24 -21.05
N THR A 206 2.78 -20.86 -20.47
CA THR A 206 3.97 -21.28 -21.22
C THR A 206 3.54 -22.36 -22.19
N ASN A 207 3.44 -22.01 -23.47
CA ASN A 207 3.26 -23.00 -24.51
C ASN A 207 4.59 -23.75 -24.59
N SER A 208 4.62 -25.04 -24.22
CA SER A 208 5.81 -25.90 -24.18
C SER A 208 6.47 -26.18 -25.54
N ARG A 209 6.24 -25.31 -26.54
CA ARG A 209 6.73 -25.43 -27.92
C ARG A 209 7.67 -24.32 -28.37
N GLN A 210 8.01 -23.33 -27.55
CA GLN A 210 9.07 -22.37 -27.89
C GLN A 210 9.97 -22.06 -26.68
N PRO A 211 11.29 -22.26 -26.79
CA PRO A 211 12.22 -21.84 -25.76
C PRO A 211 12.35 -20.31 -25.82
N HIS A 212 11.69 -19.60 -24.90
CA HIS A 212 12.04 -18.21 -24.65
C HIS A 212 13.36 -18.15 -23.86
N PRO A 213 14.26 -17.19 -24.16
CA PRO A 213 15.53 -17.06 -23.47
C PRO A 213 15.28 -16.75 -21.98
N ALA A 214 15.90 -17.56 -21.12
CA ALA A 214 15.76 -17.49 -19.68
C ALA A 214 16.17 -16.11 -19.15
N PHE A 215 15.21 -15.34 -18.62
CA PHE A 215 15.46 -14.07 -17.94
C PHE A 215 14.94 -14.04 -16.50
N TRP A 216 14.58 -15.20 -15.95
CA TRP A 216 14.11 -15.32 -14.57
C TRP A 216 15.12 -16.16 -13.78
N HIS A 217 15.90 -15.49 -12.94
CA HIS A 217 16.62 -16.16 -11.87
C HIS A 217 15.66 -16.38 -10.70
N ASP A 218 15.45 -17.65 -10.38
CA ASP A 218 14.67 -18.10 -9.23
C ASP A 218 15.42 -17.77 -7.94
N VAL A 219 14.89 -16.82 -7.16
CA VAL A 219 15.52 -16.28 -5.93
C VAL A 219 15.33 -17.24 -4.73
N THR A 220 14.72 -18.41 -4.92
CA THR A 220 14.39 -19.32 -3.80
C THR A 220 15.22 -20.60 -3.73
N ASN A 221 16.19 -20.81 -4.63
CA ASN A 221 16.97 -22.06 -4.65
C ASN A 221 18.44 -21.87 -4.22
N PRO A 222 18.89 -22.43 -3.07
CA PRO A 222 20.27 -22.32 -2.60
C PRO A 222 21.30 -23.10 -3.44
N LYS A 223 20.89 -23.84 -4.48
CA LYS A 223 21.77 -24.80 -5.19
C LYS A 223 22.49 -24.27 -6.43
N THR A 224 22.40 -22.98 -6.75
CA THR A 224 23.13 -22.39 -7.91
C THR A 224 24.50 -21.80 -7.58
N GLN A 225 24.96 -21.87 -6.32
CA GLN A 225 26.34 -21.54 -5.97
C GLN A 225 27.22 -22.79 -5.99
N THR A 226 27.61 -23.28 -7.16
CA THR A 226 28.83 -24.09 -7.37
C THR A 226 28.88 -24.53 -8.84
N GLN A 227 29.46 -23.69 -9.70
CA GLN A 227 30.28 -24.06 -10.86
C GLN A 227 30.53 -22.80 -11.70
N GLY A 228 31.80 -22.40 -11.81
CA GLY A 228 32.21 -21.25 -12.61
C GLY A 228 33.42 -20.47 -12.09
N ALA A 229 34.33 -21.10 -11.34
CA ALA A 229 35.66 -20.55 -11.12
C ALA A 229 36.57 -21.00 -12.28
N ALA A 230 36.73 -20.16 -13.30
CA ALA A 230 37.91 -20.13 -14.17
C ALA A 230 37.85 -18.91 -15.10
N ASN A 231 38.96 -18.18 -15.16
CA ASN A 231 39.28 -17.06 -16.07
C ASN A 231 38.83 -15.66 -15.63
N ALA A 232 39.57 -15.11 -14.68
CA ALA A 232 39.94 -13.69 -14.71
C ALA A 232 41.41 -13.56 -14.26
N GLN A 233 42.31 -13.28 -15.20
CA GLN A 233 43.63 -12.73 -14.89
C GLN A 233 43.53 -11.19 -14.79
N PRO A 234 44.40 -10.54 -14.00
CA PRO A 234 44.13 -9.21 -13.45
C PRO A 234 44.67 -8.08 -14.34
N LEU A 235 43.87 -7.04 -14.54
CA LEU A 235 44.36 -5.74 -14.99
C LEU A 235 44.58 -4.85 -13.76
N LEU A 236 45.82 -4.87 -13.27
CA LEU A 236 46.41 -3.81 -12.46
C LEU A 236 46.60 -2.58 -13.35
N ARG A 237 46.04 -1.42 -12.95
CA ARG A 237 46.69 -0.13 -13.18
C ARG A 237 46.34 0.86 -12.07
N GLN A 238 47.42 1.35 -11.47
CA GLN A 238 47.52 2.37 -10.46
C GLN A 238 47.18 3.75 -11.01
N ALA A 239 46.62 4.61 -10.14
CA ALA A 239 46.98 6.02 -9.89
C ALA A 239 45.87 6.58 -8.98
N GLY A 240 46.09 7.23 -7.84
CA GLY A 240 47.25 7.95 -7.35
C GLY A 240 46.72 9.25 -6.75
N PHE A 241 46.84 9.40 -5.43
CA PHE A 241 46.61 10.64 -4.70
C PHE A 241 47.52 11.76 -5.24
N GLN A 242 46.93 12.92 -5.54
CA GLN A 242 47.41 14.26 -5.19
C GLN A 242 46.22 15.22 -5.24
#